data_AF-A0A101JAH4-F1
#
_entry.id   AF-A0A101JAH4-F1
#
_cell.length_a   1.000
_cell.length_b   1.000
_cell.length_c   1.000
_cell.angle_alpha   90.00
_cell.angle_beta   90.00
_cell.angle_gamma   90.00
#
_symmetry.space_group_name_H-M   'P 1'
#
loop_
_entity.id
_entity.type
_entity.pdbx_description
1 polymer ?
#
loop_
_entity_poly.entity_id
_entity_poly.type
_entity_poly.pdbx_seq_one_letter_code
_entity_poly.pdbx_strand_id
1 'polypeptide(L)'
;MWRITMWHPDHDDGQWVYLVPHWQARTEVAARAVAAARHADRAAVMTDPPRLLEMVVGEAAFRPAVRSKERAVAWVALVQHDAITERGWPLAAERGERPRDEVWRQRVREMHEQYRQRVVGFGDSLADIMTSLAGTDAVWDLTSYRDRFGRIVWDEVRADIHKSALSYTWHTPYGVVWINQG
;
A
#
# COMPACT_ATOMS: atom_id res chain seq x y z
N MET A 1 5.94 -10.58 2.43
CA MET A 1 7.27 -9.95 2.43
C MET A 1 7.17 -8.70 1.59
N TRP A 2 7.71 -7.59 2.08
CA TRP A 2 7.74 -6.33 1.35
C TRP A 2 8.95 -6.29 0.44
N ARG A 3 8.76 -5.77 -0.77
CA ARG A 3 9.79 -5.36 -1.71
C ARG A 3 9.66 -3.85 -1.85
N ILE A 4 10.64 -3.11 -1.37
CA ILE A 4 10.70 -1.65 -1.48
C ILE A 4 11.79 -1.32 -2.50
N THR A 5 11.39 -0.66 -3.59
CA THR A 5 12.30 -0.18 -4.62
C THR A 5 12.59 1.29 -4.37
N MET A 6 13.87 1.65 -4.37
CA MET A 6 14.35 3.02 -4.24
C MET A 6 15.11 3.43 -5.50
N TRP A 7 14.95 4.68 -5.91
CA TRP A 7 15.65 5.26 -7.06
C TRP A 7 15.95 6.74 -6.81
N HIS A 8 16.92 7.28 -7.54
CA HIS A 8 17.23 8.71 -7.48
C HIS A 8 16.17 9.49 -8.28
N PRO A 9 15.54 10.55 -7.73
CA PRO A 9 14.53 11.31 -8.46
C PRO A 9 15.13 11.98 -9.70
N ASP A 10 16.35 12.50 -9.57
CA ASP A 10 17.03 13.25 -10.62
C ASP A 10 18.02 12.47 -11.48
N HIS A 11 18.25 11.19 -11.23
CA HIS A 11 19.25 10.44 -11.98
C HIS A 11 18.76 9.02 -12.27
N ASP A 12 19.26 8.44 -13.36
CA ASP A 12 19.06 7.03 -13.67
C ASP A 12 20.30 6.22 -13.25
N ASP A 13 20.59 6.26 -11.96
CA ASP A 13 21.73 5.53 -11.34
C ASP A 13 21.40 4.06 -11.08
N GLY A 14 20.29 3.57 -11.64
CA GLY A 14 19.70 2.29 -11.32
C GLY A 14 18.79 2.33 -10.10
N GLN A 15 18.44 1.13 -9.62
CA GLN A 15 17.47 0.94 -8.55
C GLN A 15 18.06 0.09 -7.43
N TRP A 16 17.70 0.42 -6.20
CA TRP A 16 18.00 -0.38 -5.02
C TRP A 16 16.74 -1.09 -4.55
N VAL A 17 16.88 -2.36 -4.19
CA VAL A 17 15.75 -3.19 -3.75
C VAL A 17 16.01 -3.66 -2.33
N TYR A 18 15.09 -3.32 -1.44
CA TYR A 18 15.10 -3.76 -0.05
C TYR A 18 13.98 -4.76 0.19
N LEU A 19 14.34 -5.93 0.69
CA LEU A 19 13.39 -6.93 1.16
C LEU A 19 13.17 -6.75 2.65
N VAL A 20 11.92 -6.43 3.04
CA VAL A 20 11.53 -6.25 4.44
C VAL A 20 10.56 -7.37 4.83
N PRO A 21 10.98 -8.31 5.69
CA PRO A 21 10.09 -9.32 6.24
C PRO A 21 8.88 -8.71 6.96
N HIS A 22 7.71 -9.35 6.80
CA HIS A 22 6.46 -8.88 7.38
C HIS A 22 6.49 -8.77 8.92
N TRP A 23 7.31 -9.59 9.59
CA TRP A 23 7.47 -9.53 11.04
C TRP A 23 8.22 -8.28 11.51
N GLN A 24 9.04 -7.66 10.66
CA GLN A 24 9.69 -6.36 10.94
C GLN A 24 8.79 -5.18 10.60
N ALA A 25 7.98 -5.31 9.56
CA ALA A 25 7.07 -4.28 9.10
C ALA A 25 5.73 -4.87 8.68
N ARG A 26 4.68 -4.58 9.47
CA ARG A 26 3.31 -5.05 9.20
C ARG A 26 2.55 -4.15 8.23
N THR A 27 2.94 -2.88 8.11
CA THR A 27 2.32 -1.89 7.23
C THR A 27 3.30 -1.40 6.17
N GLU A 28 2.77 -0.85 5.09
CA GLU A 28 3.59 -0.25 4.02
C GLU A 28 4.47 0.88 4.60
N VAL A 29 3.89 1.77 5.40
CA VAL A 29 4.61 2.89 6.04
C VAL A 29 5.80 2.38 6.86
N ALA A 30 5.60 1.33 7.67
CA ALA A 30 6.69 0.73 8.42
C ALA A 30 7.75 0.10 7.51
N ALA A 31 7.34 -0.55 6.41
CA ALA A 31 8.27 -1.18 5.48
C ALA A 31 9.12 -0.15 4.74
N ARG A 32 8.50 0.95 4.31
CA ARG A 32 9.17 2.11 3.72
C ARG A 32 10.19 2.72 4.69
N ALA A 33 9.81 2.92 5.95
CA ALA A 33 10.70 3.46 6.98
C ALA A 33 11.91 2.54 7.23
N VAL A 34 11.69 1.22 7.33
CA VAL A 34 12.77 0.25 7.51
C VAL A 34 13.70 0.22 6.29
N ALA A 35 13.16 0.27 5.07
CA ALA A 35 13.97 0.30 3.86
C ALA A 35 14.79 1.59 3.77
N ALA A 36 14.19 2.75 4.05
CA ALA A 36 14.87 4.04 4.06
C ALA A 36 16.01 4.09 5.09
N ALA A 37 15.79 3.58 6.31
CA ALA A 37 16.83 3.51 7.33
C ALA A 37 18.01 2.62 6.90
N ARG A 38 17.71 1.42 6.37
CA ARG A 38 18.74 0.51 5.83
C ARG A 38 19.50 1.12 4.65
N HIS A 39 18.80 1.89 3.83
CA HIS A 39 19.42 2.58 2.72
C HIS A 39 20.38 3.65 3.21
N ALA A 40 19.96 4.49 4.17
CA ALA A 40 20.82 5.51 4.77
C ALA A 40 22.10 4.91 5.37
N ASP A 41 21.98 3.84 6.16
CA ASP A 41 23.13 3.13 6.74
C ASP A 41 24.10 2.61 5.67
N ARG A 42 23.55 2.09 4.55
CA ARG A 42 24.35 1.55 3.45
C ARG A 42 24.99 2.65 2.61
N ALA A 43 24.25 3.69 2.28
CA ALA A 43 24.70 4.83 1.49
C ALA A 43 25.85 5.58 2.18
N ALA A 44 25.80 5.71 3.51
CA ALA A 44 26.81 6.39 4.31
C ALA A 44 28.23 5.81 4.18
N VAL A 45 28.36 4.53 3.80
CA VAL A 45 29.65 3.83 3.67
C VAL A 45 30.06 3.58 2.22
N MET A 46 29.39 4.19 1.26
CA MET A 46 29.68 4.07 -0.18
C MET A 46 30.53 5.22 -0.72
N THR A 47 30.94 5.14 -1.98
CA THR A 47 31.89 6.06 -2.62
C THR A 47 31.31 7.47 -2.84
N ASP A 48 29.99 7.62 -2.97
CA ASP A 48 29.31 8.90 -3.12
C ASP A 48 28.06 9.00 -2.21
N PRO A 49 28.23 9.16 -0.89
CA PRO A 49 27.13 9.15 0.07
C PRO A 49 26.07 10.24 -0.15
N PRO A 50 26.42 11.53 -0.43
CA PRO A 50 25.41 12.57 -0.60
C PRO A 50 24.40 12.24 -1.69
N ARG A 51 24.89 11.80 -2.85
CA ARG A 51 24.04 11.41 -3.99
C ARG A 51 23.15 10.20 -3.67
N LEU A 52 23.70 9.18 -3.00
CA LEU A 52 22.92 7.99 -2.65
C LEU A 52 21.86 8.30 -1.58
N LEU A 53 22.12 9.22 -0.65
CA LEU A 53 21.14 9.61 0.37
C LEU A 53 19.92 10.35 -0.20
N GLU A 54 20.00 10.88 -1.42
CA GLU A 54 18.89 11.54 -2.12
C GLU A 54 17.91 10.55 -2.78
N MET A 55 18.20 9.24 -2.74
CA MET A 55 17.29 8.24 -3.29
C MET A 55 15.99 8.15 -2.50
N VAL A 56 14.86 8.12 -3.22
CA VAL A 56 13.52 8.08 -2.66
C VAL A 56 12.88 6.71 -2.82
N VAL A 57 11.87 6.42 -2.00
CA VAL A 57 11.03 5.24 -2.20
C VAL A 57 10.16 5.46 -3.42
N GLY A 58 10.28 4.57 -4.37
CA GLY A 58 9.56 4.65 -5.62
C GLY A 58 8.39 3.68 -5.74
N GLU A 59 8.61 2.41 -5.37
CA GLU A 59 7.55 1.40 -5.36
C GLU A 59 7.59 0.61 -4.05
N ALA A 60 6.41 0.30 -3.52
CA ALA A 60 6.24 -0.67 -2.46
C ALA A 60 5.31 -1.79 -2.93
N ALA A 61 5.80 -3.02 -2.90
CA ALA A 61 5.02 -4.21 -3.21
C ALA A 61 5.01 -5.15 -2.00
N PHE A 62 3.84 -5.69 -1.66
CA PHE A 62 3.70 -6.70 -0.61
C PHE A 62 3.31 -8.02 -1.21
N ARG A 63 4.15 -9.04 -1.05
CA ARG A 63 3.82 -10.42 -1.39
C ARG A 63 3.21 -11.11 -0.16
N PRO A 64 1.87 -11.26 -0.07
CA PRO A 64 1.24 -11.92 1.07
C PRO A 64 1.52 -13.43 1.06
N ALA A 65 1.48 -14.06 2.23
CA ALA A 65 1.54 -15.53 2.32
C ALA A 65 0.27 -16.18 1.77
N VAL A 66 -0.87 -15.50 1.93
CA VAL A 66 -2.16 -15.87 1.35
C VAL A 66 -2.68 -14.67 0.59
N ARG A 67 -2.75 -14.78 -0.73
CA ARG A 67 -3.32 -13.74 -1.60
C ARG A 67 -4.83 -13.98 -1.73
N SER A 68 -5.65 -13.04 -1.26
CA SER A 68 -7.10 -13.19 -1.29
C SER A 68 -7.80 -11.83 -1.31
N LYS A 69 -8.46 -11.53 -2.43
CA LYS A 69 -9.27 -10.32 -2.58
C LYS A 69 -10.33 -10.22 -1.48
N GLU A 70 -11.09 -11.29 -1.27
CA GLU A 70 -12.16 -11.32 -0.25
C GLU A 70 -11.63 -10.98 1.15
N ARG A 71 -10.52 -11.59 1.56
CA ARG A 71 -9.93 -11.32 2.87
C ARG A 71 -9.34 -9.92 2.97
N ALA A 72 -8.81 -9.37 1.88
CA ALA A 72 -8.34 -7.99 1.83
C ALA A 72 -9.50 -7.01 2.04
N VAL A 73 -10.64 -7.22 1.35
CA VAL A 73 -11.84 -6.38 1.51
C VAL A 73 -12.40 -6.49 2.93
N ALA A 74 -12.51 -7.71 3.47
CA ALA A 74 -12.93 -7.93 4.86
C ALA A 74 -12.01 -7.22 5.86
N TRP A 75 -10.69 -7.25 5.62
CA TRP A 75 -9.72 -6.53 6.44
C TRP A 75 -9.99 -5.03 6.44
N VAL A 76 -10.23 -4.42 5.27
CA VAL A 76 -10.55 -3.00 5.17
C VAL A 76 -11.82 -2.65 5.95
N ALA A 77 -12.89 -3.44 5.79
CA ALA A 77 -14.13 -3.22 6.55
C ALA A 77 -13.89 -3.30 8.07
N LEU A 78 -13.07 -4.26 8.52
CA LEU A 78 -12.71 -4.39 9.93
C LEU A 78 -11.88 -3.19 10.44
N VAL A 79 -10.95 -2.65 9.65
CA VAL A 79 -10.18 -1.46 10.02
C VAL A 79 -11.08 -0.22 10.11
N GLN A 80 -11.93 -0.01 9.10
CA GLN A 80 -12.84 1.15 9.03
C GLN A 80 -13.88 1.19 10.14
N HIS A 81 -14.21 0.04 10.73
CA HIS A 81 -15.15 -0.08 11.85
C HIS A 81 -14.46 -0.34 13.20
N ASP A 82 -13.17 0.00 13.31
CA ASP A 82 -12.36 -0.09 14.54
C ASP A 82 -12.34 -1.50 15.18
N ALA A 83 -12.56 -2.55 14.39
CA ALA A 83 -12.45 -3.93 14.84
C ALA A 83 -10.99 -4.32 15.05
N ILE A 84 -10.15 -3.85 14.12
CA ILE A 84 -8.71 -4.06 14.05
C ILE A 84 -8.04 -2.73 13.67
N THR A 85 -6.73 -2.65 13.88
CA THR A 85 -5.90 -1.57 13.35
C THR A 85 -5.29 -2.00 12.01
N GLU A 86 -4.63 -1.07 11.30
CA GLU A 86 -3.81 -1.41 10.12
C GLU A 86 -2.72 -2.47 10.43
N ARG A 87 -2.30 -2.57 11.70
CA ARG A 87 -1.30 -3.53 12.18
C ARG A 87 -1.91 -4.89 12.57
N GLY A 88 -3.24 -5.00 12.45
CA GLY A 88 -4.04 -6.15 12.86
C GLY A 88 -4.76 -5.95 14.18
N TRP A 89 -5.08 -7.06 14.85
CA TRP A 89 -5.84 -7.03 16.10
C TRP A 89 -5.14 -6.18 17.16
N PRO A 90 -5.84 -5.20 17.76
CA PRO A 90 -5.29 -4.39 18.84
C PRO A 90 -4.88 -5.28 20.02
N LEU A 91 -3.81 -4.86 20.69
CA LEU A 91 -3.40 -5.46 21.95
C LEU A 91 -4.54 -5.34 22.98
N ALA A 92 -4.56 -6.21 23.98
CA ALA A 92 -5.64 -6.20 24.98
C ALA A 92 -5.80 -4.82 25.65
N ALA A 93 -4.70 -4.10 25.88
CA ALA A 93 -4.68 -2.74 26.42
C ALA A 93 -5.24 -1.66 25.45
N GLU A 94 -5.28 -1.93 24.15
CA GLU A 94 -5.73 -1.00 23.11
C GLU A 94 -7.20 -1.23 22.69
N ARG A 95 -7.81 -2.35 23.12
CA ARG A 95 -9.14 -2.76 22.66
C ARG A 95 -10.26 -1.83 23.12
N GLY A 96 -10.06 -1.14 24.24
CA GLY A 96 -11.13 -0.40 24.91
C GLY A 96 -12.36 -1.27 25.22
N GLU A 97 -13.33 -0.70 25.91
CA GLU A 97 -14.63 -1.34 26.14
C GLU A 97 -15.65 -0.89 25.09
N ARG A 98 -15.33 -1.04 23.79
CA ARG A 98 -16.32 -0.75 22.75
C ARG A 98 -17.27 -1.95 22.61
N PRO A 99 -18.59 -1.78 22.81
CA PRO A 99 -19.54 -2.87 22.62
C PRO A 99 -19.54 -3.31 21.16
N ARG A 100 -19.20 -4.58 20.91
CA ARG A 100 -19.26 -5.23 19.59
C ARG A 100 -20.54 -6.06 19.50
N ASP A 101 -21.66 -5.38 19.71
CA ASP A 101 -23.00 -5.94 19.71
C ASP A 101 -23.44 -6.40 18.30
N GLU A 102 -24.64 -6.99 18.20
CA GLU A 102 -25.13 -7.50 16.92
C GLU A 102 -25.34 -6.38 15.89
N VAL A 103 -25.70 -5.18 16.33
CA VAL A 103 -25.82 -4.00 15.45
C VAL A 103 -24.48 -3.63 14.83
N TRP A 104 -23.42 -3.59 15.62
CA TRP A 104 -22.07 -3.37 15.11
C TRP A 104 -21.64 -4.45 14.13
N ARG A 105 -21.88 -5.74 14.43
CA ARG A 105 -21.53 -6.84 13.52
C ARG A 105 -22.27 -6.73 12.19
N GLN A 106 -23.54 -6.35 12.24
CA GLN A 106 -24.35 -6.14 11.06
C GLN A 106 -23.79 -5.00 10.19
N ARG A 107 -23.41 -3.87 10.80
CA ARG A 107 -22.75 -2.75 10.09
C ARG A 107 -21.45 -3.18 9.42
N VAL A 108 -20.61 -3.94 10.10
CA VAL A 108 -19.35 -4.46 9.51
C VAL A 108 -19.63 -5.36 8.31
N ARG A 109 -20.65 -6.23 8.39
CA ARG A 109 -21.05 -7.11 7.28
C ARG A 109 -21.59 -6.32 6.09
N GLU A 110 -22.44 -5.34 6.34
CA GLU A 110 -22.99 -4.46 5.30
C GLU A 110 -21.88 -3.68 4.60
N MET A 111 -20.94 -3.12 5.36
CA MET A 111 -19.79 -2.41 4.78
C MET A 111 -18.88 -3.34 3.98
N HIS A 112 -18.65 -4.55 4.47
CA HIS A 112 -17.88 -5.55 3.73
C HIS A 112 -18.52 -5.87 2.37
N GLU A 113 -19.83 -6.07 2.32
CA GLU A 113 -20.55 -6.33 1.07
C GLU A 113 -20.51 -5.11 0.13
N GLN A 114 -20.67 -3.90 0.67
CA GLN A 114 -20.53 -2.67 -0.11
C GLN A 114 -19.13 -2.54 -0.73
N TYR A 115 -18.06 -2.73 0.05
CA TYR A 115 -16.71 -2.66 -0.47
C TYR A 115 -16.41 -3.76 -1.47
N ARG A 116 -16.94 -4.96 -1.26
CA ARG A 116 -16.78 -6.09 -2.19
C ARG A 116 -17.28 -5.75 -3.59
N GLN A 117 -18.41 -5.04 -3.68
CA GLN A 117 -19.01 -4.62 -4.94
C GLN A 117 -18.29 -3.42 -5.58
N ARG A 118 -17.50 -2.68 -4.81
CA ARG A 118 -16.82 -1.44 -5.24
C ARG A 118 -15.32 -1.58 -5.43
N VAL A 119 -14.78 -2.81 -5.37
CA VAL A 119 -13.37 -3.04 -5.70
C VAL A 119 -13.14 -2.74 -7.18
N VAL A 120 -12.33 -1.74 -7.46
CA VAL A 120 -11.87 -1.39 -8.81
C VAL A 120 -10.77 -2.37 -9.23
N GLY A 121 -9.77 -2.58 -8.38
CA GLY A 121 -8.64 -3.46 -8.68
C GLY A 121 -7.98 -4.09 -7.46
N PHE A 122 -7.22 -5.15 -7.69
CA PHE A 122 -6.55 -5.94 -6.66
C PHE A 122 -5.19 -6.48 -7.14
N GLY A 123 -4.13 -6.26 -6.37
CA GLY A 123 -2.76 -6.62 -6.74
C GLY A 123 -1.84 -6.80 -5.53
N ASP A 124 -0.55 -7.00 -5.77
CA ASP A 124 0.47 -7.01 -4.69
C ASP A 124 1.14 -5.63 -4.54
N SER A 125 1.00 -4.75 -5.54
CA SER A 125 1.38 -3.33 -5.51
C SER A 125 0.36 -2.47 -6.27
N LEU A 126 0.54 -1.14 -6.22
CA LEU A 126 -0.25 -0.23 -7.06
C LEU A 126 0.02 -0.45 -8.56
N ALA A 127 1.26 -0.81 -8.93
CA ALA A 127 1.60 -1.14 -10.30
C ALA A 127 0.84 -2.36 -10.81
N ASP A 128 0.72 -3.40 -9.98
CA ASP A 128 -0.07 -4.59 -10.32
C ASP A 128 -1.54 -4.27 -10.49
N ILE A 129 -2.10 -3.41 -9.61
CA ILE A 129 -3.48 -2.95 -9.74
C ILE A 129 -3.66 -2.27 -11.10
N MET A 130 -2.84 -1.27 -11.44
CA MET A 130 -3.00 -0.55 -12.70
C MET A 130 -2.80 -1.44 -13.92
N THR A 131 -1.86 -2.38 -13.86
CA THR A 131 -1.66 -3.37 -14.92
C THR A 131 -2.89 -4.25 -15.10
N SER A 132 -3.55 -4.65 -14.00
CA SER A 132 -4.76 -5.47 -14.06
C SER A 132 -5.98 -4.74 -14.65
N LEU A 133 -5.96 -3.41 -14.67
CA LEU A 133 -7.02 -2.56 -15.23
C LEU A 133 -6.82 -2.27 -16.72
N ALA A 134 -5.67 -2.63 -17.29
CA ALA A 134 -5.40 -2.43 -18.71
C ALA A 134 -6.46 -3.14 -19.57
N GLY A 135 -7.11 -2.39 -20.46
CA GLY A 135 -8.18 -2.91 -21.33
C GLY A 135 -9.56 -3.00 -20.66
N THR A 136 -9.73 -2.43 -19.46
CA THR A 136 -11.03 -2.25 -18.81
C THR A 136 -11.49 -0.80 -18.90
N ASP A 137 -12.77 -0.54 -18.63
CA ASP A 137 -13.32 0.82 -18.54
C ASP A 137 -12.71 1.65 -17.40
N ALA A 138 -12.03 0.99 -16.45
CA ALA A 138 -11.33 1.63 -15.34
C ALA A 138 -9.83 1.85 -15.63
N VAL A 139 -9.40 1.74 -16.89
CA VAL A 139 -8.01 2.01 -17.28
C VAL A 139 -7.63 3.46 -16.94
N TRP A 140 -6.44 3.62 -16.37
CA TRP A 140 -5.89 4.93 -16.04
C TRP A 140 -4.70 5.24 -16.96
N ASP A 141 -4.72 6.40 -17.61
CA ASP A 141 -3.54 6.92 -18.28
C ASP A 141 -2.46 7.34 -17.27
N LEU A 142 -1.37 6.59 -17.24
CA LEU A 142 -0.24 6.85 -16.33
C LEU A 142 0.81 7.80 -16.92
N THR A 143 0.60 8.33 -18.13
CA THR A 143 1.61 9.12 -18.86
C THR A 143 2.02 10.38 -18.10
N SER A 144 1.07 11.08 -17.47
CA SER A 144 1.34 12.29 -16.68
C SER A 144 2.14 12.04 -15.39
N TYR A 145 2.22 10.79 -14.94
CA TYR A 145 2.94 10.39 -13.73
C TYR A 145 4.33 9.82 -14.03
N ARG A 146 4.76 9.87 -15.28
CA ARG A 146 6.11 9.45 -15.67
C ARG A 146 7.08 10.59 -15.39
N ASP A 147 8.16 10.26 -14.70
CA ASP A 147 9.29 11.17 -14.60
C ASP A 147 10.05 11.27 -15.93
N ARG A 148 11.09 12.12 -15.96
CA ARG A 148 11.93 12.32 -17.16
C ARG A 148 12.68 11.07 -17.63
N PHE A 149 12.72 10.02 -16.83
CA PHE A 149 13.35 8.74 -17.12
C PHE A 149 12.32 7.65 -17.49
N GLY A 150 11.03 8.01 -17.57
CA GLY A 150 9.95 7.10 -17.91
C GLY A 150 9.45 6.22 -16.75
N ARG A 151 9.93 6.46 -15.51
CA ARG A 151 9.51 5.73 -14.30
C ARG A 151 8.22 6.35 -13.77
N ILE A 152 7.30 5.53 -13.29
CA ILE A 152 6.04 6.03 -12.73
C ILE A 152 6.25 6.43 -11.27
N VAL A 153 5.86 7.66 -10.93
CA VAL A 153 5.87 8.18 -9.56
C VAL A 153 4.59 7.71 -8.85
N TRP A 154 4.63 6.49 -8.30
CA TRP A 154 3.45 5.85 -7.71
C TRP A 154 2.85 6.60 -6.52
N ASP A 155 3.64 7.42 -5.83
CA ASP A 155 3.13 8.27 -4.74
C ASP A 155 2.22 9.39 -5.26
N GLU A 156 2.48 9.93 -6.45
CA GLU A 156 1.58 10.90 -7.10
C GLU A 156 0.28 10.24 -7.56
N VAL A 157 0.37 9.04 -8.15
CA VAL A 157 -0.80 8.23 -8.52
C VAL A 157 -1.66 7.96 -7.28
N ARG A 158 -1.04 7.55 -6.17
CA ARG A 158 -1.74 7.33 -4.89
C ARG A 158 -2.37 8.62 -4.37
N ALA A 159 -1.66 9.74 -4.44
CA ALA A 159 -2.19 11.03 -4.00
C ALA A 159 -3.44 11.40 -4.82
N ASP A 160 -3.41 11.21 -6.13
CA ASP A 160 -4.55 11.54 -7.01
C ASP A 160 -5.74 10.59 -6.81
N ILE A 161 -5.50 9.30 -6.57
CA ILE A 161 -6.54 8.37 -6.09
C ILE A 161 -7.25 8.97 -4.88
N HIS A 162 -6.49 9.37 -3.86
CA HIS A 162 -7.03 9.90 -2.62
C HIS A 162 -7.66 11.30 -2.74
N LYS A 163 -7.18 12.15 -3.66
CA LYS A 163 -7.75 13.49 -3.91
C LYS A 163 -9.18 13.43 -4.45
N SER A 164 -9.54 12.36 -5.16
CA SER A 164 -10.89 12.20 -5.71
C SER A 164 -12.00 12.11 -4.64
N ALA A 165 -11.66 12.04 -3.34
CA ALA A 165 -12.54 11.84 -2.17
C ALA A 165 -13.43 10.58 -2.22
N LEU A 166 -13.50 9.94 -3.39
CA LEU A 166 -14.35 8.82 -3.70
C LEU A 166 -13.53 7.55 -3.91
N SER A 167 -12.22 7.52 -3.72
CA SER A 167 -11.51 6.23 -3.81
C SER A 167 -10.25 6.17 -2.98
N TYR A 168 -9.93 4.95 -2.50
CA TYR A 168 -8.78 4.71 -1.63
C TYR A 168 -8.09 3.40 -1.96
N THR A 169 -6.76 3.39 -1.81
CA THR A 169 -5.95 2.17 -1.88
C THR A 169 -5.57 1.70 -0.49
N TRP A 170 -5.82 0.43 -0.18
CA TRP A 170 -5.47 -0.20 1.08
C TRP A 170 -4.44 -1.30 0.87
N HIS A 171 -3.30 -1.20 1.56
CA HIS A 171 -2.34 -2.29 1.67
C HIS A 171 -2.72 -3.17 2.86
N THR A 172 -3.15 -4.41 2.57
CA THR A 172 -3.57 -5.38 3.58
C THR A 172 -2.60 -6.55 3.65
N PRO A 173 -2.65 -7.37 4.72
CA PRO A 173 -1.90 -8.63 4.78
C PRO A 173 -2.27 -9.66 3.70
N TYR A 174 -3.30 -9.40 2.89
CA TYR A 174 -3.79 -10.31 1.84
C TYR A 174 -3.62 -9.74 0.42
N GLY A 175 -3.06 -8.54 0.28
CA GLY A 175 -2.85 -7.82 -0.98
C GLY A 175 -3.29 -6.35 -0.89
N VAL A 176 -3.14 -5.64 -2.01
CA VAL A 176 -3.53 -4.24 -2.18
C VAL A 176 -4.88 -4.17 -2.87
N VAL A 177 -5.84 -3.46 -2.29
CA VAL A 177 -7.16 -3.23 -2.88
C VAL A 177 -7.36 -1.75 -3.18
N TRP A 178 -7.89 -1.44 -4.35
CA TRP A 178 -8.41 -0.12 -4.69
C TRP A 178 -9.93 -0.19 -4.65
N ILE A 179 -10.54 0.59 -3.76
CA ILE A 179 -11.98 0.63 -3.53
C ILE A 179 -12.51 2.00 -3.94
N ASN A 180 -13.55 2.02 -4.78
CA ASN A 180 -14.35 3.20 -5.06
C ASN A 180 -15.40 3.38 -3.93
N GLN A 181 -15.71 4.61 -3.53
CA GLN A 181 -16.65 5.01 -2.50
C GLN A 181 -17.86 5.77 -3.08
N GLY A 182 -17.81 6.18 -4.36
CA GLY A 182 -18.91 6.77 -5.13
C GLY A 182 -19.23 5.97 -6.38
#